data_AF-A0A9D9Q1W5-F1
#
_entry.id   AF-A0A9D9Q1W5-F1
#
_cell.length_a   1.000
_cell.length_b   1.000
_cell.length_c   1.000
_cell.angle_alpha   90.00
_cell.angle_beta   90.00
_cell.angle_gamma   90.00
#
_symmetry.space_group_name_H-M   'P 1'
#
loop_
_entity.id
_entity.type
_entity.pdbx_description
1 polymer ?
#
loop_
_entity_poly.entity_id
_entity_poly.type
_entity_poly.pdbx_seq_one_letter_code
_entity_poly.pdbx_strand_id
1 'polypeptide(L)' 'MKMNPEEITAIIKEQIKNYNVDLNVDDVGTVIEIGDGIAHVHGLEKAMAGELLDFGN' A
#
# COMPACT_ATOMS: atom_id res chain seq x y z
N MET A 1 -17.64 29.18 8.71
CA MET A 1 -16.36 28.63 8.23
C MET A 1 -16.56 28.15 6.80
N LYS A 2 -16.20 28.96 5.81
CA LYS A 2 -16.14 28.52 4.41
C LYS A 2 -14.75 27.93 4.22
N MET A 3 -14.65 26.62 4.08
CA MET A 3 -13.39 25.95 3.75
C MET A 3 -12.97 26.48 2.37
N ASN A 4 -11.85 27.17 2.32
CA ASN A 4 -11.38 27.78 1.08
C ASN A 4 -10.83 26.66 0.18
N PRO A 5 -11.31 26.51 -1.07
CA PRO A 5 -10.88 25.43 -1.96
C PRO A 5 -9.38 25.45 -2.29
N GLU A 6 -8.72 26.59 -2.07
CA GLU A 6 -7.27 26.76 -2.24
C GLU A 6 -6.46 25.98 -1.20
N GLU A 7 -6.92 25.89 0.06
CA GLU A 7 -6.27 25.09 1.10
C GLU A 7 -6.37 23.60 0.78
N ILE A 8 -7.54 23.14 0.34
CA ILE A 8 -7.75 21.74 -0.05
C ILE A 8 -6.83 21.38 -1.22
N THR A 9 -6.69 22.29 -2.18
CA THR A 9 -5.81 22.10 -3.34
C THR A 9 -4.34 22.05 -2.94
N ALA A 10 -3.93 22.88 -1.97
CA ALA A 10 -2.56 22.87 -1.45
C ALA A 10 -2.24 21.55 -0.73
N ILE A 11 -3.14 21.07 0.11
CA ILE A 11 -2.99 19.80 0.86
C ILE A 11 -2.86 18.61 -0.10
N ILE A 12 -3.74 18.51 -1.11
CA ILE A 12 -3.69 17.41 -2.08
C ILE A 12 -2.40 17.47 -2.90
N LYS A 13 -1.95 18.66 -3.34
CA LYS A 13 -0.69 18.82 -4.05
C LYS A 13 0.52 18.42 -3.20
N GLU A 14 0.49 18.73 -1.92
CA GLU A 14 1.55 18.36 -0.98
C GLU A 14 1.59 16.85 -0.75
N GLN A 15 0.44 16.19 -0.61
CA GLN A 15 0.36 14.73 -0.53
C GLN A 15 0.87 14.03 -1.79
N ILE A 16 0.55 14.55 -2.98
CA ILE A 16 1.07 14.01 -4.25
C ILE A 16 2.58 14.23 -4.38
N LYS A 17 3.10 15.39 -3.95
CA LYS A 17 4.55 15.66 -3.97
C LYS A 17 5.34 14.75 -3.03
N ASN A 18 4.76 14.42 -1.88
CA ASN A 18 5.33 13.49 -0.91
C ASN A 18 4.99 12.02 -1.21
N TYR A 19 4.32 11.73 -2.32
CA TYR A 19 4.13 10.39 -2.83
C TYR A 19 5.44 9.90 -3.45
N ASN A 20 6.47 9.79 -2.61
CA ASN A 20 7.71 9.13 -2.94
C ASN A 20 7.41 7.64 -2.92
N VAL A 21 7.23 7.05 -4.09
CA VAL A 21 7.05 5.60 -4.20
C VAL A 21 8.42 4.96 -3.99
N ASP A 22 8.87 4.93 -2.74
CA ASP A 22 9.88 3.97 -2.31
C ASP A 22 9.20 2.60 -2.38
N LEU A 23 9.25 1.97 -3.57
CA LEU A 23 8.89 0.57 -3.76
C LEU A 23 9.94 -0.26 -2.99
N ASN A 24 9.81 -0.31 -1.67
CA ASN A 24 10.53 -1.27 -0.84
C ASN A 24 9.98 -2.65 -1.19
N VAL A 25 10.70 -3.33 -2.09
CA VAL A 25 10.38 -4.68 -2.56
C VAL A 25 10.33 -5.68 -1.39
N ASP A 26 10.99 -5.37 -0.28
CA ASP A 26 11.01 -6.17 0.95
C ASP A 26 9.60 -6.46 1.52
N ASP A 27 8.66 -5.53 1.33
CA ASP A 27 7.30 -5.59 1.88
C ASP A 27 6.25 -5.95 0.81
N VAL A 28 6.70 -6.32 -0.41
CA VAL A 28 5.83 -6.69 -1.52
C VAL A 28 6.08 -8.16 -1.89
N GLY A 29 5.01 -8.89 -2.18
CA GLY A 29 5.07 -10.27 -2.63
C GLY A 29 4.23 -10.50 -3.88
N THR A 30 4.52 -11.58 -4.59
CA THR A 30 3.72 -12.04 -5.73
C THR A 30 3.00 -13.33 -5.35
N VAL A 31 1.69 -13.38 -5.61
CA VAL A 31 0.90 -14.59 -5.41
C VAL A 31 1.25 -15.60 -6.50
N ILE A 32 1.68 -16.80 -6.10
CA ILE A 32 1.99 -17.89 -7.02
C ILE A 32 0.74 -18.74 -7.28
N GLU A 33 -0.02 -19.03 -6.23
CA GLU A 33 -1.20 -19.90 -6.31
C GLU A 33 -2.26 -19.51 -5.27
N ILE A 34 -3.52 -19.78 -5.61
CA ILE A 34 -4.69 -19.53 -4.78
C ILE A 34 -5.58 -20.77 -4.86
N GLY A 35 -6.00 -21.30 -3.72
CA GLY A 35 -6.94 -22.42 -3.62
C GLY A 35 -7.64 -22.47 -2.26
N ASP A 36 -8.94 -22.71 -2.24
CA ASP A 36 -9.76 -22.87 -1.04
C ASP A 36 -9.57 -21.77 0.04
N GLY A 37 -9.36 -20.53 -0.40
CA GLY A 37 -9.12 -19.39 0.50
C GLY A 37 -7.71 -19.30 1.08
N ILE A 38 -6.78 -20.13 0.60
CA ILE A 38 -5.36 -20.11 0.92
C ILE A 38 -4.60 -19.58 -0.31
N ALA A 39 -3.69 -18.64 -0.08
CA ALA A 39 -2.79 -18.13 -1.11
C ALA A 39 -1.34 -18.45 -0.74
N HIS A 40 -0.53 -18.95 -1.68
CA HIS A 40 0.91 -19.00 -1.51
C HIS A 40 1.55 -17.80 -2.19
N VAL A 41 2.32 -17.06 -1.40
CA VAL A 41 2.96 -15.81 -1.79
C VAL A 41 4.46 -15.98 -1.73
N HIS A 42 5.17 -15.47 -2.73
CA HIS A 42 6.62 -15.40 -2.78
C HIS A 42 7.09 -13.96 -2.65
N GLY A 43 8.11 -13.71 -1.82
CA GLY A 43 8.51 -12.38 -1.37
C GLY A 43 8.11 -12.17 0.09
N LEU A 44 7.77 -10.93 0.47
CA LEU A 44 7.39 -10.56 1.84
C LEU A 44 8.43 -11.01 2.88
N GLU A 45 9.71 -10.76 2.63
CA GLU A 45 10.82 -11.29 3.45
C GLU A 45 10.78 -10.79 4.90
N LYS A 46 10.10 -9.66 5.15
CA LYS A 46 9.94 -9.06 6.48
C LYS A 46 8.58 -9.34 7.14
N ALA A 47 7.69 -10.08 6.49
CA ALA A 47 6.38 -10.36 7.07
C ALA A 47 6.48 -11.18 8.35
N MET A 48 5.68 -10.81 9.35
CA MET A 48 5.59 -11.53 10.62
C MET A 48 4.51 -12.61 10.57
N ALA A 49 4.69 -13.66 11.36
CA ALA A 49 3.67 -14.69 11.50
C ALA A 49 2.38 -14.10 12.11
N GLY A 50 1.26 -14.26 11.40
CA GLY A 50 -0.05 -13.72 11.82
C GLY A 50 -0.30 -12.26 11.46
N GLU A 51 0.57 -11.66 10.64
CA GLU A 51 0.34 -10.34 10.07
C GLU A 51 -0.80 -10.36 9.02
N LEU A 52 -1.54 -9.25 8.93
CA LEU A 52 -2.58 -9.07 7.91
C LEU A 52 -1.94 -8.57 6.62
N LEU A 53 -2.19 -9.29 5.52
CA LEU A 53 -1.73 -8.91 4.20
C LEU A 53 -2.86 -8.24 3.41
N ASP A 54 -2.54 -7.14 2.75
CA ASP A 54 -3.42 -6.47 1.80
C ASP A 54 -3.12 -6.97 0.38
N PHE A 55 -4.16 -7.43 -0.31
CA PHE A 55 -4.08 -7.90 -1.69
C PHE A 55 -4.41 -6.81 -2.72
N GLY A 56 -4.69 -5.58 -2.28
CA GLY A 56 -4.83 -4.40 -3.15
C GLY A 56 -6.17 -4.29 -3.87
N ASN A 57 -7.27 -4.65 -3.21
CA ASN A 57 -8.63 -4.43 -3.74
C ASN A 57 -9.09 -2.97 -3.59
#